data_AF-A0A2V9TZT8-F1
#
_entry.id   AF-A0A2V9TZT8-F1
#
_cell.length_a   1.000
_cell.length_b   1.000
_cell.length_c   1.000
_cell.angle_alpha   90.00
_cell.angle_beta   90.00
_cell.angle_gamma   90.00
#
_symmetry.space_group_name_H-M   'P 1'
#
loop_
_entity.id
_entity.type
_entity.pdbx_description
1 polymer ?
#
loop_
_entity_poly.entity_id
_entity_poly.type
_entity_poly.pdbx_seq_one_letter_code
_entity_poly.pdbx_strand_id
1 'polypeptide(L)'
;MAVSNVEQHSWLGYYILPPPDLRWKEDTGSGEMEPASEETIELKISRTVGLGVHEDVDFTNFTQHPTRFIFEIELDGDFADQAETFKQKQRGKLRRRWRRLSARRAELEFDYRATHRYAHQGNRGVARIHRGLIVRIENSDSPAVHRQSKLHFEVRLKPRERWHTCIKLIPVFEGTRCSRSTAAAA
;
A
#
# COMPACT_ATOMS: atom_id res chain seq x y z
N MET A 1 11.14 1.32 16.27
CA MET A 1 9.94 0.93 15.51
C MET A 1 8.91 0.43 16.51
N ALA A 2 7.66 0.89 16.40
CA ALA A 2 6.56 0.43 17.25
C ALA A 2 5.40 -0.01 16.37
N VAL A 3 4.82 -1.17 16.70
CA VAL A 3 3.72 -1.77 15.95
C VAL A 3 2.67 -2.22 16.95
N SER A 4 1.42 -1.83 16.73
CA SER A 4 0.34 -2.20 17.63
C SER A 4 -0.92 -2.60 16.86
N ASN A 5 -1.55 -3.69 17.29
CA ASN A 5 -2.94 -3.95 16.93
C ASN A 5 -3.80 -3.05 17.82
N VAL A 6 -4.58 -2.16 17.20
CA VAL A 6 -5.44 -1.23 17.95
C VAL A 6 -6.78 -1.92 18.25
N GLU A 7 -7.31 -2.66 17.28
CA GLU A 7 -8.48 -3.56 17.38
C GLU A 7 -8.23 -4.82 16.52
N GLN A 8 -9.11 -5.84 16.57
CA GLN A 8 -8.95 -7.09 15.80
C GLN A 8 -8.76 -6.89 14.28
N HIS A 9 -9.22 -5.75 13.77
CA HIS A 9 -9.24 -5.42 12.35
C HIS A 9 -8.48 -4.13 12.02
N SER A 10 -7.72 -3.59 13.00
CA SER A 10 -6.97 -2.35 12.82
C SER A 10 -5.54 -2.45 13.34
N TRP A 11 -4.63 -1.82 12.60
CA TRP A 11 -3.21 -1.90 12.81
C TRP A 11 -2.57 -0.52 12.65
N LEU A 12 -1.62 -0.20 13.52
CA LEU A 12 -0.85 1.04 13.47
C LEU A 12 0.65 0.72 13.44
N GLY A 13 1.31 1.19 12.39
CA GLY A 13 2.76 1.22 12.25
C GLY A 13 3.30 2.62 12.45
N TYR A 14 4.36 2.73 13.27
CA TYR A 14 5.04 3.98 13.53
C TYR A 14 6.55 3.83 13.32
N TYR A 15 7.09 4.67 12.43
CA TYR A 15 8.48 4.65 12.02
C TYR A 15 9.07 6.05 12.12
N ILE A 16 10.27 6.14 12.68
CA ILE A 16 11.09 7.35 12.74
C ILE A 16 12.23 7.16 11.76
N LEU A 17 12.39 8.10 10.83
CA LEU A 17 13.38 8.04 9.78
C LEU A 17 14.26 9.30 9.83
N PRO A 18 15.56 9.19 9.50
CA PRO A 18 16.35 10.34 9.12
C PRO A 18 15.68 11.13 8.00
N PRO A 19 15.77 12.47 7.97
CA PRO A 19 15.64 13.21 6.72
C PRO A 19 16.62 12.64 5.67
N PRO A 20 16.15 12.21 4.49
CA PRO A 20 17.00 11.56 3.47
C PRO A 20 18.14 12.45 2.96
N ASP A 21 17.98 13.76 3.08
CA ASP A 21 18.93 14.77 2.58
C ASP A 21 20.04 15.12 3.60
N LEU A 22 19.95 14.63 4.84
CA LEU A 22 20.86 14.99 5.92
C LEU A 22 22.02 14.00 6.02
N ARG A 23 23.25 14.48 5.85
CA ARG A 23 24.46 13.71 6.16
C ARG A 23 24.75 13.81 7.65
N TRP A 24 24.65 12.69 8.35
CA TRP A 24 25.05 12.55 9.74
C TRP A 24 26.54 12.85 9.91
N LYS A 25 26.88 13.68 10.91
CA LYS A 25 28.22 13.64 11.51
C LYS A 25 28.17 12.59 12.62
N GLU A 26 29.15 11.71 12.67
CA GLU A 26 29.33 10.78 13.80
C GLU A 26 29.46 11.60 15.10
N ASP A 27 28.72 11.19 16.12
CA ASP A 27 28.83 11.77 17.46
C ASP A 27 30.24 11.52 17.99
N THR A 28 30.98 12.60 18.25
CA THR A 28 32.32 12.55 18.83
C THR A 28 32.32 12.48 20.36
N GLY A 29 31.19 12.09 20.99
CA GLY A 29 31.09 11.80 22.41
C GLY A 29 30.96 13.03 23.30
N SER A 30 30.15 14.01 22.89
CA SER A 30 29.96 15.27 23.64
C SER A 30 28.89 15.21 24.75
N GLY A 31 28.06 14.16 24.80
CA GLY A 31 26.97 14.04 25.77
C GLY A 31 25.70 14.83 25.39
N GLU A 32 25.67 15.47 24.22
CA GLU A 32 24.44 15.97 23.62
C GLU A 32 23.64 14.79 23.05
N MET A 33 22.30 14.80 23.16
CA MET A 33 21.46 13.77 22.54
C MET A 33 21.79 13.68 21.04
N GLU A 34 21.87 12.46 20.50
CA GLU A 34 22.11 12.27 19.06
C GLU A 34 21.17 13.20 18.26
N PRO A 35 21.64 13.88 17.20
CA PRO A 35 20.80 14.70 16.31
C PRO A 35 19.55 13.96 15.78
N ALA A 36 19.54 12.63 15.88
CA ALA A 36 18.41 11.74 15.60
C ALA A 36 17.21 11.92 16.52
N SER A 37 17.40 12.57 17.67
CA SER A 37 16.33 12.90 18.60
C SER A 37 15.62 14.20 18.23
N GLU A 38 16.24 15.07 17.43
CA GLU A 38 15.73 16.42 17.11
C GLU A 38 15.33 16.62 15.64
N GLU A 39 15.83 15.79 14.73
CA GLU A 39 15.62 15.96 13.28
C GLU A 39 15.08 14.67 12.65
N THR A 40 13.75 14.52 12.59
CA THR A 40 13.12 13.27 12.12
C THR A 40 11.96 13.48 11.14
N ILE A 41 11.79 12.49 10.27
CA ILE A 41 10.56 12.28 9.52
C ILE A 41 9.79 11.14 10.20
N GLU A 42 8.58 11.42 10.64
CA GLU A 42 7.63 10.41 11.10
C GLU A 42 6.89 9.82 9.89
N LEU A 43 6.82 8.49 9.83
CA LEU A 43 5.87 7.76 9.00
C LEU A 43 4.87 7.04 9.90
N LYS A 44 3.60 7.38 9.71
CA LYS A 44 2.46 6.73 10.34
C LYS A 44 1.64 6.00 9.28
N ILE A 45 1.38 4.72 9.50
CA ILE A 45 0.50 3.91 8.66
C ILE A 45 -0.62 3.36 9.52
N SER A 46 -1.86 3.74 9.20
CA SER A 46 -3.05 3.22 9.87
C SER A 46 -3.80 2.32 8.90
N ARG A 47 -4.02 1.06 9.27
CA ARG A 47 -4.69 0.06 8.43
C ARG A 47 -5.99 -0.39 9.08
N THR A 48 -7.04 -0.49 8.27
CA THR A 48 -8.33 -1.09 8.65
C THR A 48 -8.71 -2.15 7.64
N VAL A 49 -9.12 -3.33 8.12
CA VAL A 49 -9.52 -4.48 7.31
C VAL A 49 -11.02 -4.74 7.45
N GLY A 50 -11.69 -4.98 6.33
CA GLY A 50 -13.11 -5.34 6.25
C GLY A 50 -13.39 -6.15 4.98
N LEU A 51 -14.26 -5.64 4.09
CA LEU A 51 -14.45 -6.23 2.74
C LEU A 51 -13.27 -6.00 1.79
N GLY A 52 -12.32 -5.17 2.22
CA GLY A 52 -11.04 -4.90 1.58
C GLY A 52 -10.11 -4.31 2.64
N VAL A 53 -9.03 -3.67 2.21
CA VAL A 53 -8.12 -2.95 3.12
C VAL A 53 -8.18 -1.47 2.82
N HIS A 54 -8.21 -0.64 3.87
CA HIS A 54 -7.99 0.80 3.79
C HIS A 54 -6.73 1.10 4.59
N GLU A 55 -5.76 1.74 3.96
CA GLU A 55 -4.57 2.28 4.61
C GLU A 55 -4.51 3.79 4.46
N ASP A 56 -4.26 4.48 5.57
CA ASP A 56 -3.89 5.89 5.58
C ASP A 56 -2.39 5.99 5.85
N VAL A 57 -1.67 6.67 4.96
CA VAL A 57 -0.23 6.89 5.06
C VAL A 57 0.01 8.37 5.27
N ASP A 58 0.63 8.70 6.39
CA ASP A 58 1.02 10.06 6.75
C ASP A 58 2.52 10.15 6.93
N PHE A 59 3.14 11.17 6.33
CA PHE A 59 4.49 11.61 6.67
C PHE A 59 4.42 12.95 7.37
N THR A 60 5.10 13.11 8.51
CA THR A 60 5.21 14.41 9.21
C THR A 60 6.67 14.77 9.37
N ASN A 61 7.02 16.01 9.02
CA ASN A 61 8.38 16.49 9.14
C ASN A 61 8.61 17.20 10.49
N PHE A 62 9.37 16.60 11.39
CA PHE A 62 9.76 17.22 12.67
C PHE A 62 11.13 17.90 12.63
N THR A 63 11.81 17.88 11.48
CA THR A 63 13.05 18.62 11.25
C THR A 63 12.82 20.13 11.23
N GLN A 64 13.89 20.90 11.41
CA GLN A 64 13.86 22.36 11.25
C GLN A 64 14.01 22.82 9.79
N HIS A 65 14.16 21.88 8.84
CA HIS A 65 14.42 22.19 7.43
C HIS A 65 13.37 21.59 6.47
N PRO A 66 13.11 22.23 5.32
CA PRO A 66 12.29 21.61 4.28
C PRO A 66 12.95 20.32 3.76
N THR A 67 12.18 19.25 3.60
CA THR A 67 12.65 17.93 3.14
C THR A 67 11.88 17.48 1.92
N ARG A 68 12.56 16.81 0.97
CA ARG A 68 11.92 16.25 -0.23
C ARG A 68 12.44 14.84 -0.53
N PHE A 69 11.54 13.91 -0.77
CA PHE A 69 11.91 12.55 -1.13
C PHE A 69 10.88 11.86 -2.02
N ILE A 70 11.24 10.71 -2.56
CA ILE A 70 10.33 9.82 -3.27
C ILE A 70 9.90 8.72 -2.32
N PHE A 71 8.59 8.60 -2.10
CA PHE A 71 8.00 7.46 -1.42
C PHE A 71 7.57 6.43 -2.46
N GLU A 72 8.03 5.19 -2.30
CA GLU A 72 7.72 4.09 -3.20
C GLU A 72 6.96 2.98 -2.47
N ILE A 73 5.90 2.50 -3.10
CA ILE A 73 5.19 1.28 -2.68
C ILE A 73 5.31 0.27 -3.81
N GLU A 74 5.96 -0.84 -3.53
CA GLU A 74 6.01 -1.97 -4.45
C GLU A 74 4.79 -2.88 -4.25
N LEU A 75 4.12 -3.23 -5.34
CA LEU A 75 2.90 -4.01 -5.35
C LEU A 75 2.99 -5.12 -6.41
N ASP A 76 2.70 -6.34 -5.98
CA ASP A 76 2.47 -7.47 -6.86
C ASP A 76 1.27 -8.30 -6.36
N GLY A 77 0.74 -9.16 -7.24
CA GLY A 77 -0.36 -10.07 -6.95
C GLY A 77 -0.26 -11.31 -7.81
N ASP A 78 0.15 -12.41 -7.20
CA ASP A 78 0.29 -13.73 -7.85
C ASP A 78 -1.03 -14.52 -7.93
N PHE A 79 -2.01 -14.15 -7.09
CA PHE A 79 -3.30 -14.83 -6.94
C PHE A 79 -3.17 -16.34 -6.69
N ALA A 80 -2.07 -16.76 -6.05
CA ALA A 80 -1.89 -18.14 -5.64
C ALA A 80 -2.80 -18.47 -4.44
N ASP A 81 -3.40 -19.66 -4.45
CA ASP A 81 -4.02 -20.20 -3.24
C ASP A 81 -2.93 -20.51 -2.21
N GLN A 82 -3.24 -20.42 -0.92
CA GLN A 82 -2.32 -20.75 0.18
C GLN A 82 -1.77 -22.18 0.06
N ALA A 83 -2.55 -23.13 -0.48
CA ALA A 83 -2.09 -24.50 -0.71
C ALA A 83 -1.14 -24.63 -1.93
N GLU A 84 -1.01 -23.59 -2.75
CA GLU A 84 -0.22 -23.58 -3.99
C GLU A 84 1.09 -22.79 -3.88
N THR A 85 1.38 -22.18 -2.73
CA THR A 85 2.59 -21.34 -2.52
C THR A 85 3.90 -22.09 -2.80
N PHE A 86 3.94 -23.41 -2.58
CA PHE A 86 5.14 -24.24 -2.85
C PHE A 86 5.18 -24.83 -4.27
N LYS A 87 4.01 -24.99 -4.91
CA LYS A 87 3.90 -25.54 -6.27
C LYS A 87 2.63 -25.00 -6.90
N GLN A 88 2.81 -23.98 -7.73
CA GLN A 88 1.71 -23.36 -8.44
C GLN A 88 1.03 -24.38 -9.37
N LYS A 89 -0.24 -24.68 -9.10
CA LYS A 89 -1.04 -25.63 -9.91
C LYS A 89 -1.86 -24.87 -10.94
N GLN A 90 -2.29 -23.66 -10.60
CA GLN A 90 -3.06 -22.79 -11.49
C GLN A 90 -2.14 -21.96 -12.38
N ARG A 91 -2.31 -22.09 -13.70
CA ARG A 91 -1.70 -21.19 -14.68
C ARG A 91 -2.78 -20.24 -15.19
N GLY A 92 -2.68 -18.97 -14.84
CA GLY A 92 -3.58 -17.93 -15.28
C GLY A 92 -2.88 -16.80 -16.03
N LYS A 93 -3.68 -15.94 -16.65
CA LYS A 93 -3.23 -14.69 -17.24
C LYS A 93 -3.50 -13.57 -16.27
N LEU A 94 -2.43 -12.91 -15.81
CA LEU A 94 -2.51 -11.66 -15.05
C LEU A 94 -2.41 -10.48 -16.00
N ARG A 95 -3.34 -9.53 -15.89
CA ARG A 95 -3.27 -8.22 -16.56
C ARG A 95 -3.18 -7.14 -15.50
N ARG A 96 -2.36 -6.13 -15.76
CA ARG A 96 -2.22 -4.93 -14.91
C ARG A 96 -2.66 -3.71 -15.71
N ARG A 97 -3.47 -2.83 -15.12
CA ARG A 97 -3.93 -1.58 -15.76
C ARG A 97 -3.81 -0.42 -14.80
N TRP A 98 -3.04 0.59 -15.19
CA TRP A 98 -2.94 1.84 -14.47
C TRP A 98 -3.89 2.89 -15.07
N ARG A 99 -4.58 3.63 -14.22
CA ARG A 99 -5.41 4.76 -14.63
C ARG A 99 -5.29 5.90 -13.63
N ARG A 100 -4.79 7.04 -14.09
CA ARG A 100 -4.89 8.30 -13.35
C ARG A 100 -6.30 8.86 -13.50
N LEU A 101 -6.99 9.12 -12.39
CA LEU A 101 -8.35 9.65 -12.38
C LEU A 101 -8.36 11.17 -12.20
N SER A 102 -7.47 11.68 -11.35
CA SER A 102 -7.24 13.12 -11.14
C SER A 102 -5.85 13.35 -10.55
N ALA A 103 -5.52 14.58 -10.17
CA ALA A 103 -4.27 14.88 -9.46
C ALA A 103 -4.15 14.17 -8.09
N ARG A 104 -5.28 13.89 -7.43
CA ARG A 104 -5.34 13.29 -6.08
C ARG A 104 -5.89 11.85 -6.06
N ARG A 105 -6.17 11.28 -7.24
CA ARG A 105 -6.80 9.95 -7.39
C ARG A 105 -6.24 9.15 -8.55
N ALA A 106 -6.00 7.87 -8.31
CA ALA A 106 -5.60 6.92 -9.34
C ALA A 106 -6.00 5.48 -8.96
N GLU A 107 -5.98 4.57 -9.94
CA GLU A 107 -6.25 3.15 -9.74
C GLU A 107 -5.23 2.30 -10.48
N LEU A 108 -4.70 1.28 -9.80
CA LEU A 108 -4.00 0.15 -10.38
C LEU A 108 -4.88 -1.10 -10.24
N GLU A 109 -5.26 -1.69 -11.36
CA GLU A 109 -6.10 -2.88 -11.41
C GLU A 109 -5.25 -4.09 -11.80
N PHE A 110 -5.39 -5.17 -11.02
CA PHE A 110 -4.92 -6.51 -11.31
C PHE A 110 -6.13 -7.38 -11.69
N ASP A 111 -6.13 -7.95 -12.89
CA ASP A 111 -7.16 -8.85 -13.41
C ASP A 111 -6.53 -10.22 -13.70
N TYR A 112 -6.89 -11.22 -12.89
CA TYR A 112 -6.38 -12.58 -12.99
C TYR A 112 -7.46 -13.54 -13.44
N ARG A 113 -7.15 -14.28 -14.52
CA ARG A 113 -8.05 -15.31 -15.06
C ARG A 113 -7.30 -16.62 -15.23
N ALA A 114 -7.79 -17.67 -14.59
CA ALA A 114 -7.21 -19.00 -14.66
C ALA A 114 -8.24 -20.04 -15.07
N THR A 115 -7.75 -21.16 -15.58
CA THR A 115 -8.55 -22.32 -15.91
C THR A 115 -7.79 -23.57 -15.48
N HIS A 116 -8.44 -24.45 -14.72
CA HIS A 116 -7.83 -25.71 -14.30
C HIS A 116 -8.79 -26.86 -14.57
N ARG A 117 -8.25 -27.99 -15.03
CA ARG A 117 -9.00 -29.23 -15.16
C ARG A 117 -8.98 -29.94 -13.81
N TYR A 118 -10.13 -30.41 -13.36
CA TYR A 118 -10.22 -31.21 -12.15
C TYR A 118 -10.76 -32.61 -12.48
N ALA A 119 -10.35 -33.58 -11.68
CA ALA A 119 -10.87 -34.93 -11.64
C ALA A 119 -10.92 -35.35 -10.16
N HIS A 120 -12.09 -35.22 -9.53
CA HIS A 120 -12.27 -35.53 -8.11
C HIS A 120 -13.54 -36.37 -7.94
N GLN A 121 -13.41 -37.51 -7.24
CA GLN A 121 -14.52 -38.43 -6.93
C GLN A 121 -15.38 -38.81 -8.15
N GLY A 122 -14.74 -39.15 -9.28
CA GLY A 122 -15.42 -39.53 -10.52
C GLY A 122 -15.95 -38.35 -11.36
N ASN A 123 -16.02 -37.14 -10.81
CA ASN A 123 -16.39 -35.93 -11.54
C ASN A 123 -15.17 -35.31 -12.21
N ARG A 124 -15.27 -35.10 -13.54
CA ARG A 124 -14.26 -34.41 -14.34
C ARG A 124 -14.85 -33.13 -14.92
N GLY A 125 -14.07 -32.06 -14.93
CA GLY A 125 -14.53 -30.78 -15.46
C GLY A 125 -13.43 -29.77 -15.66
N VAL A 126 -13.83 -28.58 -16.11
CA VAL A 126 -12.95 -27.42 -16.29
C VAL A 126 -13.48 -26.30 -15.40
N ALA A 127 -12.77 -25.99 -14.33
CA ALA A 127 -13.07 -24.84 -13.49
C ALA A 127 -12.41 -23.59 -14.08
N ARG A 128 -13.13 -22.46 -14.03
CA ARG A 128 -12.62 -21.15 -14.38
C ARG A 128 -12.64 -20.28 -13.14
N ILE A 129 -11.61 -19.48 -12.97
CA ILE A 129 -11.47 -18.56 -11.84
C ILE A 129 -11.22 -17.18 -12.40
N HIS A 130 -11.97 -16.20 -11.90
CA HIS A 130 -11.72 -14.78 -12.14
C HIS A 130 -11.53 -14.08 -10.79
N ARG A 131 -10.32 -13.60 -10.55
CA ARG A 131 -9.96 -12.84 -9.35
C ARG A 131 -9.30 -11.54 -9.76
N GLY A 132 -9.32 -10.56 -8.87
CA GLY A 132 -8.62 -9.32 -9.11
C GLY A 132 -8.43 -8.51 -7.84
N LEU A 133 -7.65 -7.44 -7.99
CA LEU A 133 -7.39 -6.48 -6.94
C LEU A 133 -7.38 -5.10 -7.58
N ILE A 134 -8.10 -4.16 -7.00
CA ILE A 134 -8.00 -2.75 -7.37
C ILE A 134 -7.32 -2.03 -6.22
N VAL A 135 -6.14 -1.51 -6.49
CA VAL A 135 -5.43 -0.61 -5.59
C VAL A 135 -5.83 0.81 -5.99
N ARG A 136 -6.62 1.45 -5.15
CA ARG A 136 -7.11 2.81 -5.38
C ARG A 136 -6.40 3.78 -4.46
N ILE A 137 -5.86 4.84 -5.05
CA ILE A 137 -5.28 5.97 -4.36
C ILE A 137 -6.33 7.07 -4.27
N GLU A 138 -6.58 7.59 -3.08
CA GLU A 138 -7.49 8.70 -2.80
C GLU A 138 -6.82 9.73 -1.89
N ASN A 139 -7.32 10.97 -1.90
CA ASN A 139 -6.90 12.06 -1.03
C ASN A 139 -5.38 12.34 -1.01
N SER A 140 -4.65 11.91 -2.03
CA SER A 140 -3.20 12.06 -2.07
C SER A 140 -2.82 13.53 -2.18
N ASP A 141 -1.86 13.98 -1.38
CA ASP A 141 -1.33 15.33 -1.41
C ASP A 141 -0.32 15.54 -2.55
N SER A 142 0.17 14.46 -3.16
CA SER A 142 0.90 14.51 -4.43
C SER A 142 0.40 13.47 -5.43
N PRO A 143 0.55 13.69 -6.75
CA PRO A 143 0.09 12.72 -7.73
C PRO A 143 0.86 11.40 -7.65
N ALA A 144 0.12 10.30 -7.57
CA ALA A 144 0.68 8.97 -7.72
C ALA A 144 1.11 8.71 -9.17
N VAL A 145 2.28 8.12 -9.35
CA VAL A 145 2.77 7.67 -10.66
C VAL A 145 3.12 6.19 -10.58
N HIS A 146 2.59 5.39 -11.51
CA HIS A 146 2.92 3.98 -11.60
C HIS A 146 4.06 3.74 -12.60
N ARG A 147 5.14 3.09 -12.14
CA ARG A 147 6.24 2.62 -12.98
C ARG A 147 6.57 1.17 -12.61
N GLN A 148 6.55 0.28 -13.60
CA GLN A 148 6.81 -1.16 -13.41
C GLN A 148 5.87 -1.81 -12.37
N SER A 149 6.39 -2.18 -11.19
CA SER A 149 5.64 -2.74 -10.04
C SER A 149 5.43 -1.73 -8.91
N LYS A 150 5.79 -0.47 -9.12
CA LYS A 150 5.88 0.54 -8.05
C LYS A 150 4.93 1.71 -8.26
N LEU A 151 4.35 2.17 -7.16
CA LEU A 151 3.72 3.48 -7.03
C LEU A 151 4.72 4.45 -6.45
N HIS A 152 4.92 5.58 -7.12
CA HIS A 152 5.81 6.65 -6.68
C HIS A 152 4.99 7.88 -6.30
N PHE A 153 5.39 8.51 -5.21
CA PHE A 153 4.87 9.78 -4.73
C PHE A 153 6.04 10.73 -4.49
N GLU A 154 5.93 11.94 -5.03
CA GLU A 154 6.88 13.00 -4.69
C GLU A 154 6.39 13.69 -3.41
N VAL A 155 7.12 13.51 -2.32
CA VAL A 155 6.79 14.09 -1.01
C VAL A 155 7.65 15.33 -0.80
N ARG A 156 7.00 16.45 -0.46
CA ARG A 156 7.65 17.72 -0.14
C ARG A 156 7.05 18.23 1.16
N LEU A 157 7.87 18.48 2.17
CA LEU A 157 7.42 18.85 3.51
C LEU A 157 8.26 20.01 4.06
N LYS A 158 7.62 21.12 4.40
CA LYS A 158 8.18 22.15 5.28
C LYS A 158 8.29 21.65 6.72
N PRO A 159 9.01 22.35 7.60
CA PRO A 159 9.00 22.03 9.03
C PRO A 159 7.56 21.97 9.57
N ARG A 160 7.24 20.90 10.29
CA ARG A 160 5.92 20.56 10.86
C ARG A 160 4.80 20.30 9.85
N GLU A 161 5.10 20.28 8.55
CA GLU A 161 4.12 19.94 7.53
C GLU A 161 3.86 18.43 7.52
N ARG A 162 2.64 18.07 7.10
CA ARG A 162 2.21 16.69 6.86
C ARG A 162 1.89 16.48 5.39
N TRP A 163 2.22 15.30 4.88
CA TRP A 163 1.77 14.77 3.61
C TRP A 163 0.93 13.52 3.87
N HIS A 164 -0.15 13.35 3.12
CA HIS A 164 -1.12 12.28 3.31
C HIS A 164 -1.51 11.60 1.98
N THR A 165 -1.82 10.30 2.07
CA THR A 165 -2.59 9.58 1.05
C THR A 165 -3.41 8.43 1.63
N CYS A 166 -4.59 8.17 1.06
CA CYS A 166 -5.35 6.95 1.33
C CYS A 166 -5.08 5.90 0.24
N ILE A 167 -4.94 4.63 0.64
CA ILE A 167 -4.77 3.48 -0.23
C ILE A 167 -5.86 2.46 0.08
N LYS A 168 -6.69 2.14 -0.89
CA LYS A 168 -7.75 1.13 -0.77
C LYS A 168 -7.42 -0.07 -1.61
N LEU A 169 -7.35 -1.24 -0.99
CA LEU A 169 -7.22 -2.52 -1.65
C LEU A 169 -8.61 -3.15 -1.73
N ILE A 170 -9.21 -3.11 -2.92
CA ILE A 170 -10.58 -3.57 -3.17
C ILE A 170 -10.49 -4.91 -3.89
N PRO A 171 -10.85 -6.03 -3.25
CA PRO A 171 -10.80 -7.33 -3.90
C PRO A 171 -11.92 -7.47 -4.93
N VAL A 172 -11.63 -8.26 -5.97
CA VAL A 172 -12.57 -8.60 -7.04
C VAL A 172 -12.73 -10.12 -7.09
N PHE A 173 -13.96 -10.58 -6.88
CA PHE A 173 -14.33 -12.00 -6.93
C PHE A 173 -15.31 -12.23 -8.07
N GLU A 174 -14.98 -13.17 -8.96
CA GLU A 174 -15.76 -13.46 -10.17
C GLU A 174 -16.11 -12.20 -10.98
N GLY A 175 -15.14 -11.30 -11.10
CA GLY A 175 -15.30 -10.01 -11.81
C GLY A 175 -16.10 -8.95 -11.05
N THR A 176 -16.60 -9.25 -9.84
CA THR A 176 -17.39 -8.33 -9.02
C THR A 176 -16.53 -7.71 -7.93
N ARG A 177 -16.58 -6.38 -7.79
CA ARG A 177 -15.85 -5.64 -6.74
C ARG A 177 -16.53 -5.84 -5.39
N CYS A 178 -15.75 -6.18 -4.38
CA CYS A 178 -16.20 -6.17 -2.99
C CYS A 178 -15.91 -4.80 -2.38
N SER A 179 -16.83 -3.85 -2.54
CA SER A 179 -16.81 -2.58 -1.83
C SER A 179 -17.97 -2.51 -0.85
N ARG A 180 -17.78 -1.85 0.31
CA ARG A 180 -18.94 -1.38 1.08
C ARG A 180 -19.78 -0.46 0.19
N SER A 181 -21.08 -0.69 0.12
CA SER A 181 -22.04 0.35 -0.25
C SER A 181 -21.89 1.46 0.78
N THR A 182 -21.33 2.61 0.40
CA THR A 182 -21.54 3.83 1.17
C THR A 182 -23.02 4.17 1.05
N ALA A 183 -23.82 3.66 1.99
CA ALA A 183 -25.08 4.29 2.31
C ALA A 183 -24.72 5.71 2.76
N ALA A 184 -25.12 6.69 1.96
CA ALA A 184 -25.06 8.08 2.35
C ALA A 184 -25.78 8.22 3.70
N ALA A 185 -25.09 8.77 4.69
CA ALA A 185 -25.77 9.42 5.79
C ALA A 185 -26.58 10.57 5.16
N ALA A 186 -27.89 10.38 5.12
CA ALA A 186 -28.88 11.42 4.92
C ALA A 186 -29.40 11.84 6.31
#